data_AF-A0AA51UCL4-F1
#
_entry.id   AF-A0AA51UCL4-F1
#
_cell.length_a   1.000
_cell.length_b   1.000
_cell.length_c   1.000
_cell.angle_alpha   90.00
_cell.angle_beta   90.00
_cell.angle_gamma   90.00
#
_symmetry.space_group_name_H-M   'P 1'
#
loop_
_entity.id
_entity.type
_entity.pdbx_description
1 polymer ?
#
loop_
_entity_poly.entity_id
_entity_poly.type
_entity_poly.pdbx_seq_one_letter_code
_entity_poly.pdbx_strand_id
1 'polypeptide(L)' 'GTNSDIDKIPFHPYHSYKDTLMLTIVITLMFMVLSFSPDIFNDSENFSKANPLVT' A
#
# COMPACT_ATOMS: atom_id res chain seq x y z
N GLY A 1 -21.70 -16.18 14.11
CA GLY A 1 -20.50 -16.44 13.28
C GLY A 1 -20.41 -17.93 13.09
N THR A 2 -20.33 -18.39 11.85
CA THR A 2 -20.13 -19.82 11.54
C THR A 2 -18.72 -20.23 11.97
N ASN A 3 -18.57 -21.45 12.47
CA ASN A 3 -17.27 -21.98 12.89
C ASN A 3 -16.39 -22.22 11.66
N SER A 4 -15.23 -21.54 11.57
CA SER A 4 -14.30 -21.63 10.44
C SER A 4 -13.35 -22.85 10.52
N ASP A 5 -13.36 -23.60 11.63
CA ASP A 5 -12.51 -24.78 11.81
C ASP A 5 -12.92 -25.93 10.89
N ILE A 6 -14.18 -25.91 10.41
CA ILE A 6 -14.76 -26.97 9.56
C ILE A 6 -14.12 -26.98 8.16
N ASP A 7 -13.64 -25.83 7.67
CA ASP A 7 -13.15 -25.65 6.29
C ASP A 7 -11.70 -25.10 6.23
N LYS A 8 -10.87 -25.39 7.23
CA LYS A 8 -9.50 -24.86 7.29
C LYS A 8 -8.57 -25.56 6.29
N ILE A 9 -8.01 -24.79 5.36
CA ILE A 9 -7.00 -25.25 4.40
C ILE A 9 -5.56 -25.00 4.91
N PRO A 10 -4.57 -25.80 4.47
CA PRO A 10 -3.17 -25.56 4.83
C PRO A 10 -2.67 -24.21 4.27
N PHE A 11 -1.79 -23.55 5.02
CA PHE A 11 -1.28 -22.22 4.66
C PHE A 11 -0.53 -22.22 3.32
N HIS A 12 0.45 -23.11 3.19
CA HIS A 12 1.16 -23.30 1.93
C HIS A 12 0.51 -24.46 1.16
N PRO A 13 0.23 -24.33 -0.15
CA PRO A 13 0.60 -23.21 -1.02
C PRO A 13 -0.44 -22.07 -1.10
N TYR A 14 -1.65 -22.27 -0.58
CA TYR A 14 -2.84 -21.47 -0.91
C TYR A 14 -2.76 -20.01 -0.46
N HIS A 15 -2.49 -19.77 0.83
CA HIS A 15 -2.37 -18.42 1.36
C HIS A 15 -1.06 -17.78 0.92
N SER A 16 0.02 -18.55 0.81
CA SER A 16 1.32 -18.04 0.35
C SER A 16 1.26 -17.43 -1.04
N TYR A 17 0.63 -18.10 -2.03
CA TYR A 17 0.49 -17.53 -3.38
C TYR A 17 -0.47 -16.35 -3.44
N LYS A 18 -1.54 -16.36 -2.64
CA LYS A 18 -2.46 -15.22 -2.54
C LYS A 18 -1.73 -13.99 -2.01
N ASP A 19 -0.91 -14.16 -0.97
CA ASP A 19 -0.20 -13.07 -0.34
C ASP A 19 0.91 -12.52 -1.25
N THR A 20 1.64 -13.38 -1.98
CA THR A 20 2.66 -12.92 -2.95
C THR A 20 2.03 -12.16 -4.12
N LEU A 21 0.86 -12.60 -4.60
CA LEU A 21 0.11 -11.88 -5.63
C LEU A 21 -0.32 -10.50 -5.12
N MET A 22 -0.90 -10.44 -3.91
CA MET A 22 -1.32 -9.16 -3.31
C MET A 22 -0.13 -8.23 -3.07
N LEU A 23 1.01 -8.76 -2.60
CA LEU A 23 2.24 -8.01 -2.43
C LEU A 23 2.72 -7.41 -3.76
N THR A 24 2.68 -8.20 -4.83
CA THR A 24 3.11 -7.75 -6.17
C THR A 24 2.24 -6.61 -6.67
N ILE A 25 0.92 -6.67 -6.45
CA ILE A 25 -0.01 -5.59 -6.82
C ILE A 25 0.27 -4.30 -6.05
N VAL A 26 0.53 -4.39 -4.74
CA VAL A 26 0.84 -3.19 -3.94
C VAL A 26 2.15 -2.55 -4.39
N ILE A 27 3.16 -3.37 -4.68
CA ILE A 27 4.46 -2.88 -5.15
C ILE A 27 4.33 -2.21 -6.53
N THR A 28 3.58 -2.79 -7.47
CA THR A 28 3.38 -2.17 -8.78
C THR A 28 2.62 -0.86 -8.68
N LEU A 29 1.60 -0.78 -7.83
CA LEU A 29 0.87 0.46 -7.57
C LEU A 29 1.78 1.54 -6.96
N MET A 30 2.64 1.16 -6.01
CA MET A 30 3.62 2.09 -5.44
C MET A 30 4.56 2.64 -6.52
N PHE A 31 5.09 1.79 -7.39
CA PHE A 31 5.96 2.23 -8.48
C PHE A 31 5.23 3.14 -9.49
N MET A 32 3.96 2.86 -9.80
CA MET A 32 3.17 3.74 -10.66
C MET A 32 3.04 5.13 -10.07
N VAL A 33 2.74 5.25 -8.77
CA VAL A 33 2.65 6.56 -8.09
C VAL A 33 3.99 7.29 -8.15
N LEU A 34 5.08 6.60 -7.79
CA LEU A 34 6.42 7.21 -7.77
C LEU A 34 6.90 7.65 -9.16
N SER A 35 6.61 6.89 -10.21
CA SER A 35 7.09 7.20 -11.57
C SER A 35 6.26 8.26 -12.30
N PHE A 36 4.95 8.29 -12.10
CA PHE A 36 4.06 9.18 -12.87
C PHE A 36 3.58 10.40 -12.09
N SER A 37 3.45 10.31 -10.77
CA SER A 37 2.89 11.39 -9.95
C SER A 37 3.45 11.36 -8.52
N PRO A 38 4.76 11.62 -8.34
CA PRO A 38 5.44 11.43 -7.06
C PRO A 38 4.87 12.31 -5.93
N ASP A 39 4.35 13.48 -6.27
CA ASP A 39 3.87 14.47 -5.31
C ASP A 39 2.35 14.47 -5.12
N ILE A 40 1.63 13.46 -5.65
CA ILE A 40 0.15 13.42 -5.59
C ILE A 40 -0.41 13.41 -4.17
N PHE A 41 0.37 12.92 -3.21
CA PHE A 41 0.01 12.89 -1.79
C PHE A 41 0.76 13.93 -0.96
N ASN A 42 1.52 14.82 -1.61
CA ASN A 42 2.26 15.88 -0.93
C ASN A 42 1.49 17.21 -1.01
N ASP A 43 1.64 18.05 0.01
CA ASP A 43 1.09 19.40 0.00
C ASP A 43 2.02 20.33 -0.77
N SER A 44 1.47 21.13 -1.69
CA SER A 44 2.23 22.13 -2.44
C SER A 44 2.93 23.17 -1.55
N GLU A 45 2.41 23.44 -0.35
CA GLU A 45 3.01 24.41 0.57
C GLU A 45 4.35 23.89 1.17
N ASN A 46 4.54 22.57 1.25
CA ASN A 46 5.78 21.95 1.74
C ASN A 46 6.99 22.19 0.81
N PHE A 47 6.78 22.64 -0.42
CA PHE A 47 7.88 23.06 -1.31
C PHE A 47 8.42 24.45 -0.97
N SER A 48 7.69 25.24 -0.19
CA SER A 48 8.15 26.53 0.31
C SER A 48 8.98 26.37 1.59
N LYS A 49 9.96 27.24 1.80
CA LYS A 49 10.75 27.21 3.04
C LYS A 49 9.86 27.63 4.21
N ALA A 50 9.90 26.87 5.29
CA ALA A 50 9.18 27.19 6.52
C ALA A 50 9.46 28.63 6.97
N ASN A 51 8.39 29.40 7.14
CA ASN A 51 8.43 30.77 7.64
C ASN A 51 7.66 30.82 8.97
N PRO A 52 8.33 31.01 10.12
CA PRO A 52 7.66 31.02 11.43
C PRO A 52 6.72 32.22 11.65
N LEU A 53 6.66 33.17 10.71
CA LEU A 53 5.80 34.35 10.77
C LEU A 53 4.52 34.22 9.94
N VAL A 54 4.36 33.11 9.20
CA VAL A 54 3.20 32.84 8.36
C VAL A 54 2.74 31.41 8.63
N THR A 55 1.45 31.26 8.96
CA THR A 55 0.79 29.97 9.17
C THR A 55 -0.14 29.65 8.03
#